data_AF-A0A2V0RAB6-F1
#
_entry.id   AF-A0A2V0RAB6-F1
#
_cell.length_a   1.000
_cell.length_b   1.000
_cell.length_c   1.000
_cell.angle_alpha   90.00
_cell.angle_beta   90.00
_cell.angle_gamma   90.00
#
_symmetry.space_group_name_H-M   'P 1'
#
loop_
_entity.id
_entity.type
_entity.pdbx_description
1 polymer ?
#
loop_
_entity_poly.entity_id
_entity_poly.type
_entity_poly.pdbx_seq_one_letter_code
_entity_poly.pdbx_strand_id
1 'polypeptide(L)'
;MELPLDIRISARQRDGFRSSSAPWILQGMPRKILKMATEDEVPEDIEEYMKIGDQETRRDELARRMGVSGNVIWSELNDLIYDMNERIHPGTLDLSEIRKVKGKIDLQSVVCTILANKKIGMQYFQVLDKVYQPKNTTVTYTKPSSVYLDHNSRLQIVSGTRLLDYLTTPSDLTNVIDNFKLRLHVKDKAMILLSRATVRKGRIDIALNLSPDDDKFLDAIEHISSTDHITYGQDNIIAPFVIESMGIDNGTIVIHIFSDVDGSALEQWMAWCSEMFQRMLYSVISTLRDGSQAYYSPGLGGQFPIQFFRAFKGTVAALNREVNFDRIPDKLAIEELLHAYARSKKDRIMDERLDKVFGNTSNLESFLTHFLIFVQSFIMFNKIATYNERDDRGRYKSTEERLNVSRAVAKIARDGTGLISMKSANDDFASNTLKMLKTASPDSMTAFSTFIETHISDIRAYM
;
A
#
# COMPACT_ATOMS: atom_id res chain seq x y z
N MET A 1 24.82 2.87 34.48
CA MET A 1 25.18 2.44 33.12
C MET A 1 23.89 2.11 32.41
N GLU A 2 23.57 2.84 31.34
CA GLU A 2 22.34 2.63 30.56
C GLU A 2 22.54 1.39 29.68
N LEU A 3 21.60 0.44 29.69
CA LEU A 3 21.68 -0.79 28.90
C LEU A 3 20.83 -0.66 27.62
N PRO A 4 21.30 -1.17 26.47
CA PRO A 4 20.48 -1.20 25.25
C PRO A 4 19.23 -2.07 25.44
N LEU A 5 18.10 -1.67 24.82
CA LEU A 5 16.86 -2.45 24.82
C LEU A 5 17.05 -3.78 24.07
N ASP A 6 16.35 -4.87 24.44
CA ASP A 6 16.27 -6.06 23.59
C ASP A 6 15.07 -5.95 22.65
N ILE A 7 15.33 -5.62 21.38
CA ILE A 7 14.30 -5.33 20.38
C ILE A 7 14.30 -6.40 19.29
N ARG A 8 13.15 -6.98 19.00
CA ARG A 8 12.96 -7.94 17.91
C ARG A 8 11.87 -7.46 16.96
N ILE A 9 12.20 -7.37 15.68
CA ILE A 9 11.22 -7.13 14.62
C ILE A 9 11.15 -8.37 13.75
N SER A 10 9.95 -8.81 13.43
CA SER A 10 9.74 -9.96 12.55
C SER A 10 8.64 -9.67 11.53
N ALA A 11 8.84 -10.13 10.29
CA ALA A 11 7.79 -10.12 9.28
C ALA A 11 6.67 -11.07 9.69
N ARG A 12 5.41 -10.67 9.48
CA ARG A 12 4.23 -11.53 9.66
C ARG A 12 3.11 -11.05 8.75
N GLN A 13 2.38 -11.98 8.13
CA GLN A 13 1.11 -11.63 7.49
C GLN A 13 0.18 -11.02 8.53
N ARG A 14 -0.17 -9.73 8.38
CA ARG A 14 -1.08 -9.03 9.30
C ARG A 14 -2.45 -8.87 8.66
N ASP A 15 -3.47 -8.82 9.50
CA ASP A 15 -4.81 -8.44 9.06
C ASP A 15 -4.96 -6.92 9.08
N GLY A 16 -5.71 -6.39 8.11
CA GLY A 16 -6.00 -4.96 7.95
C GLY A 16 -7.24 -4.75 7.07
N PHE A 17 -7.68 -3.50 6.86
CA PHE A 17 -8.92 -3.21 6.11
C PHE A 17 -9.00 -3.83 4.71
N ARG A 18 -7.86 -3.98 4.01
CA ARG A 18 -7.79 -4.60 2.67
C ARG A 18 -7.57 -6.12 2.70
N SER A 19 -7.31 -6.70 3.87
CA SER A 19 -7.08 -8.12 4.11
C SER A 19 -7.49 -8.47 5.54
N SER A 20 -8.80 -8.43 5.78
CA SER A 20 -9.40 -8.56 7.11
C SER A 20 -9.84 -9.99 7.36
N SER A 21 -9.29 -10.63 8.40
CA SER A 21 -9.82 -11.90 8.91
C SER A 21 -11.07 -11.64 9.77
N ALA A 22 -11.90 -12.67 9.97
CA ALA A 22 -13.06 -12.55 10.86
C ALA A 22 -12.68 -12.12 12.29
N PRO A 23 -11.62 -12.67 12.94
CA PRO A 23 -11.11 -12.16 14.21
C PRO A 23 -10.73 -10.68 14.20
N TRP A 24 -10.16 -10.19 13.10
CA TRP A 24 -9.76 -8.79 12.98
C TRP A 24 -10.98 -7.86 12.89
N ILE A 25 -12.01 -8.26 12.14
CA ILE A 25 -13.28 -7.53 12.05
C ILE A 25 -13.95 -7.44 13.44
N LEU A 26 -13.96 -8.54 14.20
CA LEU A 26 -14.46 -8.57 15.57
C LEU A 26 -13.71 -7.63 16.53
N GLN A 27 -12.40 -7.42 16.33
CA GLN A 27 -11.65 -6.43 17.12
C GLN A 27 -12.07 -4.98 16.82
N GLY A 28 -12.65 -4.73 15.65
CA GLY A 28 -13.25 -3.44 15.29
C GLY A 28 -14.56 -3.14 16.03
N MET A 29 -15.12 -4.11 16.77
CA MET A 29 -16.39 -3.98 17.48
C MET A 29 -16.23 -3.73 19.00
N PRO A 30 -16.99 -2.82 19.64
CA PRO A 30 -17.09 -2.71 21.08
C PRO A 30 -17.59 -4.01 21.68
N ARG A 31 -16.99 -4.37 22.81
CA ARG A 31 -17.34 -5.58 23.59
C ARG A 31 -18.83 -5.64 23.94
N LYS A 32 -19.49 -4.50 24.13
CA LYS A 32 -20.92 -4.41 24.46
C LYS A 32 -21.82 -4.84 23.31
N ILE A 33 -21.49 -4.54 22.05
CA ILE A 33 -22.28 -5.01 20.90
C ILE A 33 -22.05 -6.51 20.70
N LEU A 34 -20.80 -6.98 20.83
CA LEU A 34 -20.52 -8.40 20.83
C LEU A 34 -21.29 -9.15 21.94
N LYS A 35 -21.46 -8.50 23.10
CA LYS A 35 -22.26 -9.01 24.22
C LYS A 35 -23.78 -8.95 23.93
N MET A 36 -24.30 -7.85 23.40
CA MET A 36 -25.72 -7.70 23.02
C MET A 36 -26.12 -8.62 21.85
N ALA A 37 -25.18 -8.93 20.97
CA ALA A 37 -25.39 -9.87 19.88
C ALA A 37 -25.43 -11.33 20.38
N THR A 38 -24.92 -11.59 21.59
CA THR A 38 -24.91 -12.91 22.25
C THR A 38 -25.91 -13.04 23.41
N GLU A 39 -26.40 -11.93 23.98
CA GLU A 39 -27.31 -11.88 25.14
C GLU A 39 -28.40 -10.81 24.90
N ASP A 40 -29.68 -11.14 25.08
CA ASP A 40 -30.87 -10.27 24.92
C ASP A 40 -30.96 -9.09 25.93
N GLU A 41 -29.86 -8.70 26.58
CA GLU A 41 -29.86 -7.66 27.61
C GLU A 41 -29.09 -6.41 27.15
N VAL A 42 -29.77 -5.26 27.23
CA VAL A 42 -29.19 -3.93 26.99
C VAL A 42 -28.66 -3.38 28.32
N PRO A 43 -27.35 -3.18 28.51
CA PRO A 43 -26.88 -2.50 29.71
C PRO A 43 -27.09 -0.98 29.60
N GLU A 44 -27.62 -0.37 30.65
CA GLU A 44 -27.53 1.06 30.98
C GLU A 44 -26.11 1.30 31.55
N ASP A 45 -25.07 1.58 30.78
CA ASP A 45 -24.64 2.90 30.35
C ASP A 45 -23.51 2.68 29.33
N ILE A 46 -23.56 3.34 28.17
CA ILE A 46 -22.66 3.09 27.03
C ILE A 46 -21.44 4.02 27.06
N GLU A 47 -21.56 5.24 27.60
CA GLU A 47 -20.59 6.31 27.41
C GLU A 47 -19.28 6.17 28.19
N GLU A 48 -19.27 5.50 29.35
CA GLU A 48 -18.08 5.43 30.20
C GLU A 48 -17.06 4.35 29.75
N TYR A 49 -17.50 3.35 28.97
CA TYR A 49 -16.66 2.28 28.43
C TYR A 49 -16.09 2.58 27.03
N MET A 50 -16.40 3.74 26.45
CA MET A 50 -15.98 4.18 25.10
C MET A 50 -14.47 4.51 24.99
N LYS A 51 -13.72 4.48 26.09
CA LYS A 51 -12.32 4.93 26.14
C LYS A 51 -11.27 3.82 25.97
N ILE A 52 -11.47 2.88 25.04
CA ILE A 52 -10.35 2.04 24.56
C ILE A 52 -9.87 2.65 23.24
N GLY A 53 -8.97 3.63 23.33
CA GLY A 53 -8.61 4.53 22.21
C GLY A 53 -8.14 3.86 20.91
N ASP A 54 -7.72 2.60 20.91
CA ASP A 54 -7.30 1.90 19.69
C ASP A 54 -8.49 1.47 18.80
N GLN A 55 -9.68 1.22 19.37
CA GLN A 55 -10.85 0.78 18.59
C GLN A 55 -11.53 1.94 17.85
N GLU A 56 -11.76 3.07 18.52
CA GLU A 56 -12.33 4.28 17.90
C GLU A 56 -11.42 4.81 16.78
N THR A 57 -10.10 4.82 17.04
CA THR A 57 -9.10 5.27 16.06
C THR A 57 -9.14 4.42 14.78
N ARG A 58 -9.26 3.08 14.88
CA ARG A 58 -9.35 2.20 13.71
C ARG A 58 -10.66 2.44 12.93
N ARG A 59 -11.80 2.50 13.62
CA ARG A 59 -13.11 2.78 12.99
C ARG A 59 -13.10 4.12 12.27
N ASP A 60 -12.69 5.18 12.95
CA ASP A 60 -12.71 6.54 12.43
C ASP A 60 -11.73 6.71 11.27
N GLU A 61 -10.61 5.99 11.31
CA GLU A 61 -9.69 5.95 10.19
C GLU A 61 -10.29 5.29 8.95
N LEU A 62 -11.01 4.16 9.09
CA LEU A 62 -11.74 3.57 7.96
C LEU A 62 -12.83 4.50 7.44
N ALA A 63 -13.61 5.09 8.34
CA ALA A 63 -14.68 6.02 8.01
C ALA A 63 -14.15 7.22 7.22
N ARG A 64 -13.06 7.83 7.70
CA ARG A 64 -12.35 8.92 7.02
C ARG A 64 -11.86 8.51 5.63
N ARG A 65 -11.27 7.32 5.48
CA ARG A 65 -10.81 6.80 4.17
C ARG A 65 -11.94 6.60 3.18
N MET A 66 -13.10 6.18 3.68
CA MET A 66 -14.28 5.90 2.86
C MET A 66 -15.14 7.14 2.61
N GLY A 67 -14.86 8.26 3.29
CA GLY A 67 -15.65 9.48 3.19
C GLY A 67 -17.03 9.35 3.84
N VAL A 68 -17.14 8.55 4.91
CA VAL A 68 -18.40 8.31 5.64
C VAL A 68 -18.21 8.56 7.14
N SER A 69 -19.30 8.59 7.91
CA SER A 69 -19.20 8.77 9.36
C SER A 69 -18.83 7.47 10.08
N GLY A 70 -18.17 7.59 11.24
CA GLY A 70 -17.84 6.43 12.08
C GLY A 70 -19.06 5.60 12.46
N ASN A 71 -20.21 6.24 12.71
CA ASN A 71 -21.47 5.57 13.01
C ASN A 71 -22.03 4.75 11.83
N VAL A 72 -21.79 5.18 10.59
CA VAL A 72 -22.18 4.39 9.41
C VAL A 72 -21.32 3.14 9.34
N ILE A 73 -19.99 3.28 9.43
CA ILE A 73 -19.08 2.12 9.48
C ILE A 73 -19.48 1.16 10.59
N TRP A 74 -19.87 1.70 11.74
CA TRP A 74 -20.32 0.93 12.88
C TRP A 74 -21.49 0.00 12.55
N SER A 75 -22.57 0.56 11.98
CA SER A 75 -23.74 -0.22 11.56
C SER A 75 -23.36 -1.30 10.55
N GLU A 76 -22.54 -0.94 9.56
CA GLU A 76 -22.17 -1.82 8.46
C GLU A 76 -21.27 -2.99 8.90
N LEU A 77 -20.37 -2.77 9.86
CA LEU A 77 -19.56 -3.86 10.45
C LEU A 77 -20.42 -4.85 11.23
N ASN A 78 -21.45 -4.35 11.94
CA ASN A 78 -22.37 -5.19 12.69
C ASN A 78 -23.17 -6.10 11.74
N ASP A 79 -23.79 -5.51 10.71
CA ASP A 79 -24.57 -6.25 9.70
C ASP A 79 -23.70 -7.29 8.98
N LEU A 80 -22.47 -6.93 8.63
CA LEU A 80 -21.49 -7.84 8.04
C LEU A 80 -21.21 -9.04 8.95
N ILE A 81 -21.06 -8.83 10.25
CA ILE A 81 -20.72 -9.91 11.20
C ILE A 81 -21.90 -10.86 11.39
N TYR A 82 -23.12 -10.34 11.48
CA TYR A 82 -24.32 -11.19 11.51
C TYR A 82 -24.38 -12.08 10.27
N ASP A 83 -24.21 -11.52 9.08
CA ASP A 83 -24.23 -12.29 7.84
C ASP A 83 -23.04 -13.28 7.72
N MET A 84 -21.86 -12.91 8.21
CA MET A 84 -20.71 -13.83 8.30
C MET A 84 -21.00 -14.99 9.24
N ASN A 85 -21.59 -14.71 10.39
CA ASN A 85 -21.94 -15.74 11.37
C ASN A 85 -22.99 -16.69 10.82
N GLU A 86 -24.10 -16.18 10.29
CA GLU A 86 -25.21 -17.00 9.76
C GLU A 86 -24.73 -17.99 8.70
N ARG A 87 -23.63 -17.69 8.01
CA ARG A 87 -22.98 -18.63 7.10
C ARG A 87 -22.13 -19.70 7.74
N ILE A 88 -21.43 -19.35 8.81
CA ILE A 88 -20.56 -20.29 9.53
C ILE A 88 -21.43 -21.21 10.39
N HIS A 89 -22.43 -20.63 11.06
CA HIS A 89 -23.33 -21.27 11.99
C HIS A 89 -24.75 -20.67 11.87
N PRO A 90 -25.61 -21.19 10.98
CA PRO A 90 -26.96 -20.68 10.79
C PRO A 90 -27.81 -20.74 12.07
N GLY A 91 -28.57 -19.68 12.35
CA GLY A 91 -29.61 -19.66 13.38
C GLY A 91 -29.17 -19.30 14.80
N THR A 92 -27.87 -19.14 15.08
CA THR A 92 -27.37 -18.61 16.35
C THR A 92 -26.05 -17.88 16.18
N LEU A 93 -25.90 -16.71 16.82
CA LEU A 93 -24.63 -16.00 16.85
C LEU A 93 -23.60 -16.73 17.74
N ASP A 94 -22.61 -17.37 17.14
CA ASP A 94 -21.50 -18.03 17.84
C ASP A 94 -20.15 -17.37 17.52
N LEU A 95 -19.79 -16.39 18.34
CA LEU A 95 -18.52 -15.67 18.21
C LEU A 95 -17.29 -16.58 18.38
N SER A 96 -17.42 -17.73 19.04
CA SER A 96 -16.31 -18.67 19.24
C SER A 96 -15.97 -19.39 17.94
N GLU A 97 -16.97 -19.72 17.12
CA GLU A 97 -16.79 -20.32 15.80
C GLU A 97 -16.27 -19.30 14.79
N ILE A 98 -16.78 -18.07 14.79
CA ILE A 98 -16.26 -16.99 13.93
C ILE A 98 -14.75 -16.77 14.16
N ARG A 99 -14.29 -16.82 15.42
CA ARG A 99 -12.87 -16.68 15.77
C ARG A 99 -11.98 -17.79 15.22
N LYS A 100 -12.53 -18.97 14.92
CA LYS A 100 -11.79 -20.09 14.33
C LYS A 100 -11.58 -19.91 12.83
N VAL A 101 -12.30 -18.99 12.18
CA VAL A 101 -12.22 -18.83 10.74
C VAL A 101 -10.99 -18.04 10.31
N LYS A 102 -10.24 -18.63 9.36
CA LYS A 102 -8.98 -18.09 8.84
C LYS A 102 -9.13 -17.33 7.52
N GLY A 103 -10.31 -17.36 6.90
CA GLY A 103 -10.60 -16.67 5.64
C GLY A 103 -10.54 -15.15 5.78
N LYS A 104 -10.09 -14.47 4.71
CA LYS A 104 -9.92 -13.01 4.67
C LYS A 104 -10.77 -12.36 3.57
N ILE A 105 -11.15 -11.10 3.77
CA ILE A 105 -11.86 -10.26 2.79
C ILE A 105 -11.26 -8.86 2.72
N ASP A 106 -11.45 -8.16 1.61
CA ASP A 106 -11.24 -6.71 1.56
C ASP A 106 -12.47 -6.01 2.14
N LEU A 107 -12.42 -5.77 3.45
CA LEU A 107 -13.50 -5.15 4.22
C LEU A 107 -13.88 -3.78 3.64
N GLN A 108 -12.89 -2.97 3.26
CA GLN A 108 -13.15 -1.64 2.70
C GLN A 108 -13.94 -1.74 1.38
N SER A 109 -13.53 -2.63 0.48
CA SER A 109 -14.27 -2.85 -0.77
C SER A 109 -15.67 -3.40 -0.53
N VAL A 110 -15.82 -4.35 0.41
CA VAL A 110 -17.11 -4.96 0.75
C VAL A 110 -18.09 -3.90 1.29
N VAL A 111 -17.68 -3.11 2.28
CA VAL A 111 -18.53 -2.06 2.86
C VAL A 111 -18.84 -0.97 1.82
N CYS A 112 -17.86 -0.53 1.02
CA CYS A 112 -18.11 0.41 -0.08
C CYS A 112 -19.15 -0.11 -1.07
N THR A 113 -19.09 -1.40 -1.41
CA THR A 113 -20.03 -2.05 -2.33
C THR A 113 -21.45 -2.03 -1.77
N ILE A 114 -21.62 -2.35 -0.49
CA ILE A 114 -22.94 -2.33 0.17
C ILE A 114 -23.47 -0.90 0.26
N LEU A 115 -22.66 0.04 0.75
CA LEU A 115 -23.08 1.43 0.88
C LEU A 115 -23.49 2.06 -0.46
N ALA A 116 -22.80 1.72 -1.55
CA ALA A 116 -23.15 2.19 -2.89
C ALA A 116 -24.45 1.56 -3.42
N ASN A 117 -24.71 0.28 -3.10
CA ASN A 117 -25.87 -0.48 -3.58
C ASN A 117 -27.05 -0.53 -2.61
N LYS A 118 -27.01 0.19 -1.48
CA LYS A 118 -28.07 0.18 -0.46
C LYS A 118 -29.46 0.50 -1.03
N LYS A 119 -29.52 1.32 -2.09
CA LYS A 119 -30.76 1.66 -2.82
C LYS A 119 -31.35 0.50 -3.64
N ILE A 120 -30.59 -0.56 -3.88
CA ILE A 120 -30.95 -1.73 -4.70
C ILE A 120 -31.20 -2.96 -3.80
N GLY A 121 -31.15 -2.79 -2.47
CA GLY A 121 -31.43 -3.88 -1.52
C GLY A 121 -30.36 -4.98 -1.48
N MET A 122 -29.12 -4.67 -1.88
CA MET A 122 -28.00 -5.62 -1.78
C MET A 122 -27.68 -5.92 -0.31
N GLN A 123 -27.63 -7.21 0.04
CA GLN A 123 -27.32 -7.67 1.39
C GLN A 123 -25.88 -8.19 1.48
N TYR A 124 -25.28 -8.17 2.68
CA TYR A 124 -23.88 -8.59 2.89
C TYR A 124 -23.66 -10.03 2.48
N PHE A 125 -24.63 -10.91 2.75
CA PHE A 125 -24.56 -12.31 2.34
C PHE A 125 -24.27 -12.40 0.83
N GLN A 126 -24.97 -11.66 -0.03
CA GLN A 126 -24.79 -11.76 -1.49
C GLN A 126 -23.35 -11.44 -1.95
N VAL A 127 -22.67 -10.52 -1.26
CA VAL A 127 -21.27 -10.19 -1.52
C VAL A 127 -20.36 -11.28 -0.95
N LEU A 128 -20.56 -11.62 0.33
CA LEU A 128 -19.75 -12.58 1.05
C LEU A 128 -19.75 -13.99 0.40
N ASP A 129 -20.82 -14.44 -0.27
CA ASP A 129 -20.86 -15.76 -0.95
C ASP A 129 -19.81 -15.85 -2.06
N LYS A 130 -19.53 -14.69 -2.66
CA LYS A 130 -18.63 -14.58 -3.81
C LYS A 130 -17.17 -14.48 -3.36
N VAL A 131 -16.91 -13.95 -2.17
CA VAL A 131 -15.57 -13.48 -1.77
C VAL A 131 -15.02 -14.16 -0.52
N TYR A 132 -15.89 -14.65 0.36
CA TYR A 132 -15.47 -15.25 1.61
C TYR A 132 -15.29 -16.75 1.46
N GLN A 133 -14.05 -17.20 1.61
CA GLN A 133 -13.70 -18.62 1.62
C GLN A 133 -12.94 -18.94 2.91
N PRO A 134 -13.54 -19.66 3.87
CA PRO A 134 -12.94 -19.94 5.18
C PRO A 134 -11.54 -20.57 5.15
N LYS A 135 -11.24 -21.34 4.09
CA LYS A 135 -9.98 -22.06 3.90
C LYS A 135 -8.94 -21.27 3.09
N ASN A 136 -9.31 -20.15 2.49
CA ASN A 136 -8.42 -19.35 1.67
C ASN A 136 -7.98 -18.09 2.45
N THR A 137 -6.69 -18.03 2.79
CA THR A 137 -6.11 -16.88 3.51
C THR A 137 -5.89 -15.67 2.60
N THR A 138 -6.17 -15.81 1.30
CA THR A 138 -5.99 -14.80 0.26
C THR A 138 -7.27 -14.00 0.02
N VAL A 139 -7.14 -12.68 -0.08
CA VAL A 139 -8.20 -11.82 -0.62
C VAL A 139 -8.29 -11.98 -2.13
N THR A 140 -9.48 -12.34 -2.61
CA THR A 140 -9.73 -12.62 -4.03
C THR A 140 -10.57 -11.49 -4.63
N TYR A 141 -9.97 -10.66 -5.48
CA TYR A 141 -10.66 -9.54 -6.15
C TYR A 141 -11.44 -9.96 -7.40
N THR A 142 -10.92 -10.92 -8.14
CA THR A 142 -11.50 -11.41 -9.41
C THR A 142 -11.58 -12.92 -9.40
N LYS A 143 -12.44 -13.51 -10.22
CA LYS A 143 -12.22 -14.93 -10.57
C LYS A 143 -10.84 -15.08 -11.22
N PRO A 144 -10.19 -16.26 -11.13
CA PRO A 144 -8.92 -16.50 -11.82
C PRO A 144 -8.99 -16.03 -13.27
N SER A 145 -8.00 -15.23 -13.65
CA SER A 145 -7.85 -14.69 -14.99
C SER A 145 -7.34 -15.80 -15.90
N SER A 146 -7.80 -15.80 -17.14
CA SER A 146 -7.28 -16.72 -18.15
C SER A 146 -6.03 -16.12 -18.79
N VAL A 147 -4.97 -16.92 -18.88
CA VAL A 147 -3.71 -16.53 -19.53
C VAL A 147 -3.52 -17.36 -20.79
N TYR A 148 -3.38 -16.70 -21.94
CA TYR A 148 -3.17 -17.40 -23.21
C TYR A 148 -2.34 -16.56 -24.19
N LEU A 149 -1.91 -17.18 -25.29
CA LEU A 149 -1.25 -16.48 -26.39
C LEU A 149 -2.29 -16.08 -27.42
N ASP A 150 -2.29 -14.81 -27.82
CA ASP A 150 -3.14 -14.33 -28.91
C ASP A 150 -2.67 -14.88 -30.28
N HIS A 151 -3.40 -14.53 -31.34
CA HIS A 151 -3.09 -14.94 -32.72
C HIS A 151 -1.70 -14.48 -33.22
N ASN A 152 -1.07 -13.52 -32.55
CA ASN A 152 0.29 -13.04 -32.85
C ASN A 152 1.32 -13.58 -31.86
N SER A 153 1.00 -14.65 -31.12
CA SER A 153 1.85 -15.20 -30.06
C SER A 153 2.21 -14.20 -28.96
N ARG A 154 1.37 -13.18 -28.71
CA ARG A 154 1.54 -12.26 -27.59
C ARG A 154 0.79 -12.76 -26.39
N LEU A 155 1.38 -12.62 -25.21
CA LEU A 155 0.71 -12.97 -23.97
C LEU A 155 -0.52 -12.06 -23.76
N GLN A 156 -1.65 -12.67 -23.46
CA GLN A 156 -2.89 -11.97 -23.18
C GLN A 156 -3.48 -12.50 -21.87
N ILE A 157 -3.81 -11.56 -20.98
CA ILE A 157 -4.55 -11.82 -19.75
C ILE A 157 -5.95 -11.27 -19.94
N VAL A 158 -6.94 -12.14 -19.79
CA VAL A 158 -8.34 -11.76 -19.72
C VAL A 158 -8.79 -11.97 -18.28
N SER A 159 -9.03 -10.87 -17.56
CA SER A 159 -9.45 -10.96 -16.18
C SER A 159 -10.80 -11.68 -16.09
N GLY A 160 -10.97 -12.53 -15.09
CA GLY A 160 -12.28 -13.05 -14.75
C GLY A 160 -13.25 -11.93 -14.32
N THR A 161 -14.51 -12.29 -14.08
CA THR A 161 -15.47 -11.36 -13.48
C THR A 161 -14.98 -10.92 -12.10
N ARG A 162 -15.03 -9.61 -11.81
CA ARG A 162 -14.73 -9.09 -10.48
C ARG A 162 -15.68 -9.68 -9.43
N LEU A 163 -15.09 -10.13 -8.33
CA LEU A 163 -15.78 -10.48 -7.09
C LEU A 163 -15.85 -9.25 -6.16
N LEU A 164 -14.84 -8.36 -6.22
CA LEU A 164 -14.76 -7.07 -5.51
C LEU A 164 -14.15 -5.99 -6.41
N ASP A 165 -14.53 -4.73 -6.21
CA ASP A 165 -14.16 -3.60 -7.10
C ASP A 165 -12.97 -2.73 -6.62
N TYR A 166 -12.08 -3.24 -5.76
CA TYR A 166 -10.98 -2.49 -5.12
C TYR A 166 -11.40 -1.05 -4.78
N LEU A 167 -12.51 -0.89 -4.06
CA LEU A 167 -13.17 0.42 -3.85
C LEU A 167 -12.56 1.13 -2.66
N THR A 168 -12.32 2.44 -2.76
CA THR A 168 -11.78 3.28 -1.68
C THR A 168 -12.90 4.03 -1.00
N THR A 169 -13.84 4.56 -1.79
CA THR A 169 -15.08 5.18 -1.32
C THR A 169 -16.30 4.52 -1.99
N PRO A 170 -17.52 4.68 -1.43
CA PRO A 170 -18.73 4.14 -2.06
C PRO A 170 -18.98 4.71 -3.47
N SER A 171 -18.58 5.96 -3.72
CA SER A 171 -18.76 6.62 -5.01
C SER A 171 -17.94 5.99 -6.14
N ASP A 172 -16.89 5.22 -5.83
CA ASP A 172 -16.07 4.56 -6.83
C ASP A 172 -16.85 3.53 -7.68
N LEU A 173 -17.95 2.97 -7.14
CA LEU A 173 -18.72 1.94 -7.84
C LEU A 173 -19.30 2.44 -9.16
N THR A 174 -19.70 3.70 -9.24
CA THR A 174 -20.26 4.28 -10.48
C THR A 174 -19.21 4.47 -11.57
N ASN A 175 -17.93 4.34 -11.23
CA ASN A 175 -16.80 4.58 -12.13
C ASN A 175 -16.09 3.27 -12.54
N VAL A 176 -16.76 2.13 -12.34
CA VAL A 176 -16.27 0.84 -12.82
C VAL A 176 -16.54 0.74 -14.32
N ILE A 177 -15.47 0.49 -15.09
CA ILE A 177 -15.52 0.33 -16.55
C ILE A 177 -15.19 -1.12 -16.90
N ASP A 178 -15.99 -1.69 -17.79
CA ASP A 178 -15.79 -3.04 -18.32
C ASP A 178 -14.88 -3.04 -19.55
N ASN A 179 -14.18 -4.16 -19.75
CA ASN A 179 -13.31 -4.40 -20.92
C ASN A 179 -12.25 -3.30 -21.14
N PHE A 180 -11.73 -2.73 -20.05
CA PHE A 180 -10.63 -1.80 -20.09
C PHE A 180 -9.38 -2.51 -20.64
N LYS A 181 -8.86 -1.98 -21.74
CA LYS A 181 -7.68 -2.53 -22.42
C LYS A 181 -6.43 -1.76 -22.02
N LEU A 182 -5.50 -2.49 -21.42
CA LEU A 182 -4.16 -2.03 -21.05
C LEU A 182 -3.12 -2.88 -21.81
N ARG A 183 -1.98 -2.28 -22.13
CA ARG A 183 -0.80 -3.03 -22.59
C ARG A 183 0.35 -2.77 -21.65
N LEU A 184 1.02 -3.85 -21.25
CA LEU A 184 2.21 -3.85 -20.41
C LEU A 184 3.40 -4.17 -21.30
N HIS A 185 4.30 -3.20 -21.46
CA HIS A 185 5.42 -3.30 -22.38
C HIS A 185 6.70 -3.67 -21.64
N VAL A 186 7.40 -4.66 -22.18
CA VAL A 186 8.73 -5.08 -21.78
C VAL A 186 9.58 -5.09 -23.04
N LYS A 187 10.44 -4.08 -23.20
CA LYS A 187 11.17 -3.85 -24.45
C LYS A 187 10.20 -3.84 -25.66
N ASP A 188 10.49 -4.65 -26.69
CA ASP A 188 9.67 -4.80 -27.90
C ASP A 188 8.46 -5.74 -27.72
N LYS A 189 8.30 -6.36 -26.55
CA LYS A 189 7.18 -7.27 -26.26
C LYS A 189 6.08 -6.53 -25.49
N ALA A 190 4.84 -6.77 -25.88
CA ALA A 190 3.68 -6.25 -25.17
C ALA A 190 2.75 -7.38 -24.75
N MET A 191 2.39 -7.41 -23.48
CA MET A 191 1.31 -8.22 -22.96
C MET A 191 0.03 -7.40 -22.95
N ILE A 192 -1.07 -7.98 -23.43
CA ILE A 192 -2.38 -7.31 -23.45
C ILE A 192 -3.16 -7.74 -22.22
N LEU A 193 -3.66 -6.76 -21.48
CA LEU A 193 -4.58 -6.99 -20.38
C LEU A 193 -5.96 -6.45 -20.75
N LEU A 194 -6.97 -7.31 -20.69
CA LEU A 194 -8.38 -6.95 -20.78
C LEU A 194 -9.00 -7.17 -19.41
N SER A 195 -9.39 -6.09 -18.73
CA SER A 195 -9.92 -6.19 -17.37
C SER A 195 -11.01 -5.17 -17.05
N ARG A 196 -11.75 -5.43 -15.98
CA ARG A 196 -12.58 -4.38 -15.34
C ARG A 196 -11.65 -3.42 -14.59
N ALA A 197 -11.88 -2.14 -14.72
CA ALA A 197 -11.09 -1.09 -14.07
C ALA A 197 -11.97 -0.21 -13.19
N THR A 198 -11.44 0.22 -12.04
CA THR A 198 -12.07 1.28 -11.23
C THR A 198 -11.40 2.59 -11.58
N VAL A 199 -12.13 3.54 -12.15
CA VAL A 199 -11.59 4.84 -12.51
C VAL A 199 -11.89 5.85 -11.42
N ARG A 200 -10.87 6.60 -11.02
CA ARG A 200 -10.93 7.70 -10.05
C ARG A 200 -10.32 8.93 -10.69
N LYS A 201 -10.52 10.08 -10.04
CA LYS A 201 -9.79 11.29 -10.42
C LYS A 201 -8.28 11.00 -10.33
N GLY A 202 -7.60 11.05 -11.47
CA GLY A 202 -6.17 10.81 -11.60
C GLY A 202 -5.65 9.39 -11.41
N ARG A 203 -6.50 8.40 -11.13
CA ARG A 203 -6.05 7.03 -10.90
C ARG A 203 -6.98 6.00 -11.52
N ILE A 204 -6.43 4.98 -12.16
CA ILE A 204 -7.16 3.82 -12.65
C ILE A 204 -6.58 2.58 -11.96
N ASP A 205 -7.45 1.78 -11.34
CA ASP A 205 -7.06 0.62 -10.56
C ASP A 205 -7.58 -0.67 -11.20
N ILE A 206 -6.67 -1.61 -11.44
CA ILE A 206 -6.97 -2.92 -12.03
C ILE A 206 -6.48 -4.01 -11.09
N ALA A 207 -7.39 -4.89 -10.67
CA ALA A 207 -7.06 -6.06 -9.88
C ALA A 207 -7.13 -7.32 -10.74
N LEU A 208 -6.15 -8.20 -10.62
CA LEU A 208 -6.00 -9.46 -11.34
C LEU A 208 -5.74 -10.57 -10.36
N ASN A 209 -6.32 -11.73 -10.61
CA ASN A 209 -5.96 -12.96 -9.90
C ASN A 209 -5.44 -13.95 -10.94
N LEU A 210 -4.18 -14.34 -10.84
CA LEU A 210 -3.55 -15.33 -11.71
C LEU A 210 -3.45 -16.65 -10.95
N SER A 211 -3.92 -17.74 -11.56
CA SER A 211 -3.82 -19.07 -10.94
C SER A 211 -2.40 -19.62 -11.10
N PRO A 212 -1.75 -20.08 -10.02
CA PRO A 212 -0.47 -20.78 -10.11
C PRO A 212 -0.52 -22.08 -10.92
N ASP A 213 -1.72 -22.64 -11.12
CA ASP A 213 -1.94 -23.86 -11.87
C ASP A 213 -2.01 -23.63 -13.40
N ASP A 214 -1.99 -22.36 -13.86
CA ASP A 214 -1.94 -22.03 -15.30
C ASP A 214 -0.52 -22.23 -15.84
N ASP A 215 -0.37 -22.98 -16.93
CA ASP A 215 0.93 -23.26 -17.55
C ASP A 215 1.73 -21.99 -17.93
N LYS A 216 1.06 -20.85 -18.14
CA LYS A 216 1.68 -19.56 -18.47
C LYS A 216 1.76 -18.60 -17.28
N PHE A 217 1.48 -19.08 -16.08
CA PHE A 217 1.54 -18.29 -14.86
C PHE A 217 2.91 -17.62 -14.67
N LEU A 218 4.00 -18.39 -14.76
CA LEU A 218 5.35 -17.87 -14.56
C LEU A 218 5.71 -16.82 -15.59
N ASP A 219 5.40 -17.06 -16.87
CA ASP A 219 5.61 -16.09 -17.96
C ASP A 219 4.83 -14.78 -17.71
N ALA A 220 3.58 -14.88 -17.25
CA ALA A 220 2.75 -13.72 -16.93
C ALA A 220 3.30 -12.91 -15.75
N ILE A 221 3.69 -13.59 -14.66
CA ILE A 221 4.28 -12.95 -13.49
C ILE A 221 5.61 -12.29 -13.85
N GLU A 222 6.47 -12.96 -14.62
CA GLU A 222 7.75 -12.40 -15.08
C GLU A 222 7.52 -11.16 -15.96
N HIS A 223 6.56 -11.22 -16.89
CA HIS A 223 6.24 -10.08 -17.76
C HIS A 223 5.67 -8.90 -16.97
N ILE A 224 4.74 -9.14 -16.04
CA ILE A 224 4.18 -8.09 -15.17
C ILE A 224 5.28 -7.45 -14.31
N SER A 225 6.07 -8.27 -13.62
CA SER A 225 7.17 -7.81 -12.75
C SER A 225 8.31 -7.12 -13.51
N SER A 226 8.40 -7.35 -14.82
CA SER A 226 9.39 -6.73 -15.69
C SER A 226 8.83 -5.59 -16.53
N THR A 227 7.58 -5.18 -16.33
CA THR A 227 6.95 -4.13 -17.14
C THR A 227 7.70 -2.80 -16.99
N ASP A 228 8.12 -2.23 -18.11
CA ASP A 228 8.89 -0.99 -18.14
C ASP A 228 7.95 0.23 -18.25
N HIS A 229 6.92 0.12 -19.09
CA HIS A 229 5.87 1.13 -19.22
C HIS A 229 4.55 0.50 -19.62
N ILE A 230 3.48 1.27 -19.46
CA ILE A 230 2.14 0.86 -19.85
C ILE A 230 1.56 1.82 -20.88
N THR A 231 0.62 1.32 -21.68
CA THR A 231 -0.23 2.15 -22.54
C THR A 231 -1.69 1.73 -22.42
N TYR A 232 -2.61 2.68 -22.37
CA TYR A 232 -4.04 2.41 -22.30
C TYR A 232 -4.86 3.27 -23.29
N GLY A 233 -6.12 2.91 -23.46
CA GLY A 233 -7.04 3.63 -24.37
C GLY A 233 -6.75 3.40 -25.86
N GLN A 234 -7.54 4.07 -26.70
CA GLN A 234 -7.41 3.97 -28.16
C GLN A 234 -6.15 4.68 -28.67
N ASP A 235 -5.76 5.78 -28.03
CA ASP A 235 -4.60 6.59 -28.39
C ASP A 235 -3.27 6.07 -27.83
N ASN A 236 -3.27 4.90 -27.16
CA ASN A 236 -2.12 4.32 -26.47
C ASN A 236 -1.43 5.32 -25.53
N ILE A 237 -2.22 5.97 -24.67
CA ILE A 237 -1.75 6.94 -23.70
C ILE A 237 -0.77 6.25 -22.74
N ILE A 238 0.44 6.78 -22.63
CA ILE A 238 1.46 6.35 -21.67
C ILE A 238 1.18 7.05 -20.35
N ALA A 239 1.24 6.32 -19.24
CA ALA A 239 1.06 6.87 -17.91
C ALA A 239 2.02 6.23 -16.90
N PRO A 240 2.45 6.98 -15.88
CA PRO A 240 3.12 6.41 -14.72
C PRO A 240 2.21 5.36 -14.06
N PHE A 241 2.83 4.34 -13.48
CA PHE A 241 2.09 3.25 -12.85
C PHE A 241 2.90 2.60 -11.74
N VAL A 242 2.18 1.89 -10.88
CA VAL A 242 2.75 1.01 -9.87
C VAL A 242 2.01 -0.31 -9.82
N ILE A 243 2.77 -1.35 -9.50
CA ILE A 243 2.25 -2.70 -9.32
C ILE A 243 2.41 -3.04 -7.83
N GLU A 244 1.29 -3.29 -7.17
CA GLU A 244 1.25 -3.80 -5.80
C GLU A 244 1.06 -5.32 -5.84
N SER A 245 2.05 -6.05 -5.32
CA SER A 245 1.92 -7.46 -4.97
C SER A 245 1.50 -7.52 -3.51
N MET A 246 0.27 -7.99 -3.24
CA MET A 246 -0.34 -7.87 -1.91
C MET A 246 0.19 -8.89 -0.86
N GLY A 247 1.37 -9.48 -1.07
CA GLY A 247 1.89 -10.56 -0.22
C GLY A 247 0.97 -11.80 -0.23
N ILE A 248 0.34 -12.04 -1.38
CA ILE A 248 -0.68 -13.06 -1.57
C ILE A 248 -0.06 -14.18 -2.41
N ASP A 249 0.24 -15.31 -1.78
CA ASP A 249 0.86 -16.51 -2.36
C ASP A 249 0.06 -17.20 -3.50
N ASN A 250 -1.00 -16.57 -4.02
CA ASN A 250 -1.91 -17.09 -5.03
C ASN A 250 -2.16 -16.13 -6.22
N GLY A 251 -1.20 -15.27 -6.55
CA GLY A 251 -1.20 -14.52 -7.82
C GLY A 251 -2.17 -13.33 -7.93
N THR A 252 -2.64 -12.78 -6.81
CA THR A 252 -3.39 -11.51 -6.80
C THR A 252 -2.45 -10.32 -7.01
N ILE A 253 -2.72 -9.51 -8.03
CA ILE A 253 -1.93 -8.34 -8.44
C ILE A 253 -2.86 -7.13 -8.59
N VAL A 254 -2.46 -5.98 -8.05
CA VAL A 254 -3.14 -4.72 -8.29
C VAL A 254 -2.22 -3.78 -9.07
N ILE A 255 -2.72 -3.23 -10.17
CA ILE A 255 -2.01 -2.26 -11.02
C ILE A 255 -2.71 -0.91 -10.84
N HIS A 256 -1.97 0.09 -10.38
CA HIS A 256 -2.42 1.46 -10.26
C HIS A 256 -1.80 2.29 -11.38
N ILE A 257 -2.64 2.95 -12.17
CA ILE A 257 -2.25 3.80 -13.29
C ILE A 257 -2.55 5.24 -12.91
N PHE A 258 -1.57 6.13 -13.00
CA PHE A 258 -1.74 7.56 -12.70
C PHE A 258 -2.10 8.30 -13.98
N SER A 259 -3.40 8.47 -14.23
CA SER A 259 -3.93 9.00 -15.48
C SER A 259 -3.87 10.53 -15.58
N ASP A 260 -3.71 11.24 -14.46
CA ASP A 260 -3.59 12.70 -14.47
C ASP A 260 -2.22 13.12 -15.00
N VAL A 261 -2.24 13.88 -16.09
CA VAL A 261 -1.04 14.31 -16.83
C VAL A 261 -0.25 15.39 -16.08
N ASP A 262 -0.86 16.03 -15.09
CA ASP A 262 -0.23 17.08 -14.31
C ASP A 262 0.65 16.55 -13.17
N GLY A 263 0.77 15.23 -12.98
CA GLY A 263 1.61 14.62 -11.94
C GLY A 263 1.05 14.66 -10.52
N SER A 264 -0.11 15.29 -10.28
CA SER A 264 -0.72 15.38 -8.95
C SER A 264 -1.09 14.01 -8.37
N ALA A 265 -1.51 13.07 -9.20
CA ALA A 265 -1.85 11.71 -8.76
C ALA A 265 -0.61 10.93 -8.26
N LEU A 266 0.55 11.14 -8.88
CA LEU A 266 1.81 10.49 -8.50
C LEU A 266 2.34 11.07 -7.17
N GLU A 267 2.21 12.38 -7.00
CA GLU A 267 2.51 13.11 -5.77
C GLU A 267 1.65 12.64 -4.59
N GLN A 268 0.31 12.62 -4.76
CA GLN A 268 -0.63 12.10 -3.77
C GLN A 268 -0.36 10.65 -3.39
N TRP A 269 0.04 9.83 -4.36
CA TRP A 269 0.40 8.44 -4.10
C TRP A 269 1.68 8.32 -3.25
N MET A 270 2.71 9.13 -3.52
CA MET A 270 3.92 9.13 -2.69
C MET A 270 3.63 9.68 -1.28
N ALA A 271 2.76 10.69 -1.17
CA ALA A 271 2.25 11.17 0.11
C ALA A 271 1.60 10.05 0.92
N TRP A 272 0.73 9.27 0.27
CA TRP A 272 0.09 8.11 0.87
C TRP A 272 1.10 7.05 1.33
N CYS A 273 2.07 6.70 0.49
CA CYS A 273 3.10 5.71 0.85
C CYS A 273 3.92 6.17 2.07
N SER A 274 4.30 7.44 2.09
CA SER A 274 5.03 8.06 3.20
C SER A 274 4.22 8.01 4.50
N GLU A 275 2.94 8.41 4.44
CA GLU A 275 2.04 8.40 5.59
C GLU A 275 1.82 6.98 6.14
N MET A 276 1.55 6.01 5.25
CA MET A 276 1.31 4.62 5.65
C MET A 276 2.54 3.99 6.28
N PHE A 277 3.73 4.25 5.73
CA PHE A 277 4.97 3.75 6.29
C PHE A 277 5.27 4.35 7.67
N GLN A 278 5.09 5.66 7.84
CA GLN A 278 5.24 6.31 9.14
C GLN A 278 4.29 5.73 10.20
N ARG A 279 3.04 5.44 9.83
CA ARG A 279 2.07 4.81 10.72
C ARG A 279 2.50 3.40 11.12
N MET A 280 3.01 2.62 10.16
CA MET A 280 3.57 1.29 10.43
C MET A 280 4.75 1.39 11.41
N LEU A 281 5.72 2.28 11.14
CA LEU A 281 6.88 2.50 12.00
C LEU A 281 6.45 2.88 13.42
N TYR A 282 5.49 3.79 13.55
CA TYR A 282 4.95 4.19 14.85
C TYR A 282 4.29 3.00 15.57
N SER A 283 3.48 2.20 14.87
CA SER A 283 2.86 1.00 15.45
C SER A 283 3.91 0.01 15.95
N VAL A 284 5.00 -0.19 15.21
CA VAL A 284 6.13 -1.04 15.60
C VAL A 284 6.81 -0.49 16.86
N ILE A 285 7.20 0.79 16.85
CA ILE A 285 7.88 1.44 17.99
C ILE A 285 7.00 1.43 19.24
N SER A 286 5.71 1.72 19.11
CA SER A 286 4.77 1.66 20.22
C SER A 286 4.63 0.25 20.79
N THR A 287 4.68 -0.78 19.95
CA THR A 287 4.66 -2.18 20.41
C THR A 287 5.94 -2.52 21.17
N LEU A 288 7.08 -2.01 20.71
CA LEU A 288 8.39 -2.18 21.36
C LEU A 288 8.55 -1.39 22.67
N ARG A 289 7.63 -0.47 22.96
CA ARG A 289 7.56 0.20 24.27
C ARG A 289 7.11 -0.77 25.35
N ASP A 290 6.07 -1.53 25.04
CA ASP A 290 5.33 -2.35 26.00
C ASP A 290 5.79 -3.84 25.95
N GLY A 291 6.71 -4.17 25.04
CA GLY A 291 7.28 -5.51 24.89
C GLY A 291 8.62 -5.51 24.13
N SER A 292 9.24 -6.69 24.00
CA SER A 292 10.52 -6.87 23.30
C SER A 292 10.39 -7.29 21.84
N GLN A 293 9.16 -7.53 21.35
CA GLN A 293 8.91 -8.02 20.01
C GLN A 293 7.78 -7.26 19.32
N ALA A 294 8.03 -6.83 18.09
CA ALA A 294 7.04 -6.22 17.21
C ALA A 294 7.00 -6.94 15.85
N TYR A 295 5.87 -6.82 15.18
CA TYR A 295 5.63 -7.43 13.88
C TYR A 295 5.27 -6.37 12.85
N TYR A 296 5.72 -6.54 11.63
CA TYR A 296 5.30 -5.75 10.47
C TYR A 296 4.82 -6.69 9.36
N SER A 297 3.95 -6.20 8.48
CA SER A 297 3.50 -6.97 7.32
C SER A 297 4.20 -6.48 6.07
N PRO A 298 4.96 -7.32 5.35
CA PRO A 298 5.34 -7.00 3.99
C PRO A 298 4.09 -7.01 3.08
N GLY A 299 4.12 -6.23 2.01
CA GLY A 299 3.14 -6.26 0.92
C GLY A 299 1.75 -5.66 1.19
N LEU A 300 1.48 -4.98 2.31
CA LEU A 300 0.13 -4.43 2.58
C LEU A 300 0.05 -2.90 2.43
N GLY A 301 -0.68 -2.45 1.42
CA GLY A 301 -1.38 -1.16 1.32
C GLY A 301 -0.58 0.10 1.63
N GLY A 302 0.09 0.65 0.61
CA GLY A 302 0.88 1.88 0.71
C GLY A 302 2.37 1.67 0.99
N GLN A 303 2.93 0.53 0.56
CA GLN A 303 4.37 0.31 0.59
C GLN A 303 4.99 0.71 -0.75
N PHE A 304 6.21 1.25 -0.71
CA PHE A 304 6.92 1.70 -1.90
C PHE A 304 7.28 0.49 -2.79
N PRO A 305 6.73 0.39 -4.01
CA PRO A 305 6.91 -0.79 -4.86
C PRO A 305 8.38 -1.00 -5.21
N ILE A 306 8.85 -2.23 -5.04
CA ILE A 306 10.22 -2.66 -5.36
C ILE A 306 10.65 -2.24 -6.78
N GLN A 307 9.71 -2.23 -7.72
CA GLN A 307 9.92 -1.97 -9.14
C GLN A 307 9.60 -0.53 -9.56
N PHE A 308 9.26 0.36 -8.61
CA PHE A 308 8.84 1.73 -8.92
C PHE A 308 9.82 2.46 -9.85
N PHE A 309 11.12 2.47 -9.51
CA PHE A 309 12.11 3.20 -10.31
C PHE A 309 12.33 2.59 -11.70
N ARG A 310 12.13 1.28 -11.86
CA ARG A 310 12.14 0.64 -13.19
C ARG A 310 10.97 1.14 -14.03
N ALA A 311 9.76 1.00 -13.50
CA ALA A 311 8.52 1.45 -14.14
C ALA A 311 8.54 2.95 -14.47
N PHE A 312 9.05 3.77 -13.54
CA PHE A 312 9.18 5.21 -13.70
C PHE A 312 10.10 5.56 -14.87
N LYS A 313 11.30 4.97 -14.94
CA LYS A 313 12.25 5.22 -16.03
C LYS A 313 11.71 4.79 -17.38
N GLY A 314 11.13 3.59 -17.45
CA GLY A 314 10.54 3.10 -18.70
C GLY A 314 9.39 4.00 -19.16
N THR A 315 8.59 4.53 -18.22
CA THR A 315 7.56 5.53 -18.51
C THR A 315 8.16 6.82 -19.07
N VAL A 316 9.19 7.39 -18.42
CA VAL A 316 9.88 8.60 -18.90
C VAL A 316 10.47 8.38 -20.29
N ALA A 317 11.17 7.27 -20.50
CA ALA A 317 11.76 6.91 -21.79
C ALA A 317 10.70 6.80 -22.89
N ALA A 318 9.57 6.14 -22.61
CA ALA A 318 8.46 6.00 -23.54
C ALA A 318 7.82 7.35 -23.89
N LEU A 319 7.56 8.22 -22.91
CA LEU A 319 7.05 9.58 -23.11
C LEU A 319 7.99 10.47 -23.94
N ASN A 320 9.28 10.16 -23.91
CA ASN A 320 10.33 10.87 -24.66
C ASN A 320 10.78 10.15 -25.94
N ARG A 321 10.16 9.00 -26.28
CA ARG A 321 10.45 8.20 -27.48
C ARG A 321 11.91 7.73 -27.57
N GLU A 322 12.47 7.33 -26.43
CA GLU A 322 13.84 6.83 -26.32
C GLU A 322 13.92 5.34 -26.63
N VAL A 323 14.93 4.94 -27.43
CA VAL A 323 15.06 3.57 -27.95
C VAL A 323 15.91 2.66 -27.04
N ASN A 324 16.76 3.24 -26.18
CA ASN A 324 17.66 2.49 -25.30
C ASN A 324 17.57 2.99 -23.84
N PHE A 325 16.80 2.30 -23.00
CA PHE A 325 16.70 2.59 -21.56
C PHE A 325 17.06 1.38 -20.66
N ASP A 326 17.36 0.23 -21.26
CA ASP A 326 17.81 -0.96 -20.56
C ASP A 326 19.10 -0.65 -19.79
N ARG A 327 19.14 -0.95 -18.49
CA ARG A 327 20.29 -0.87 -17.56
C ARG A 327 20.55 0.48 -16.87
N ILE A 328 19.59 1.39 -16.77
CA ILE A 328 19.74 2.56 -15.89
C ILE A 328 19.57 2.10 -14.42
N PRO A 329 20.60 2.17 -13.54
CA PRO A 329 20.48 1.82 -12.13
C PRO A 329 19.51 2.75 -11.39
N ASP A 330 18.93 2.31 -10.27
CA ASP A 330 17.94 3.12 -9.52
C ASP A 330 18.51 4.44 -9.04
N LYS A 331 19.79 4.44 -8.65
CA LYS A 331 20.56 5.66 -8.41
C LYS A 331 20.44 6.70 -9.50
N LEU A 332 20.48 6.32 -10.78
CA LEU A 332 20.44 7.29 -11.86
C LEU A 332 19.04 7.94 -12.02
N ALA A 333 17.94 7.23 -11.74
CA ALA A 333 16.63 7.88 -11.72
C ALA A 333 16.43 8.79 -10.52
N ILE A 334 16.91 8.36 -9.35
CA ILE A 334 16.89 9.21 -8.15
C ILE A 334 17.70 10.47 -8.44
N GLU A 335 18.89 10.32 -9.02
CA GLU A 335 19.75 11.42 -9.43
C GLU A 335 19.06 12.33 -10.46
N GLU A 336 18.40 11.79 -11.49
CA GLU A 336 17.63 12.57 -12.49
C GLU A 336 16.55 13.43 -11.81
N LEU A 337 15.78 12.85 -10.88
CA LEU A 337 14.76 13.58 -10.10
C LEU A 337 15.40 14.71 -9.26
N LEU A 338 16.51 14.41 -8.57
CA LEU A 338 17.21 15.38 -7.73
C LEU A 338 17.82 16.53 -8.55
N HIS A 339 18.45 16.24 -9.70
CA HIS A 339 18.99 17.26 -10.60
C HIS A 339 17.90 18.11 -11.21
N ALA A 340 16.78 17.51 -11.64
CA ALA A 340 15.66 18.26 -12.20
C ALA A 340 15.07 19.22 -11.18
N TYR A 341 14.94 18.78 -9.93
CA TYR A 341 14.55 19.67 -8.85
C TYR A 341 15.62 20.71 -8.54
N ALA A 342 16.90 20.37 -8.49
CA ALA A 342 17.96 21.34 -8.19
C ALA A 342 18.06 22.46 -9.23
N ARG A 343 17.88 22.10 -10.52
CA ARG A 343 17.95 23.02 -11.66
C ARG A 343 16.65 23.79 -11.89
N SER A 344 15.54 23.37 -11.28
CA SER A 344 14.26 24.04 -11.45
C SER A 344 14.28 25.45 -10.84
N LYS A 345 13.81 26.43 -11.62
CA LYS A 345 13.57 27.80 -11.14
C LYS A 345 12.10 27.95 -10.74
N LYS A 346 11.79 28.94 -9.88
CA LYS A 346 10.40 29.29 -9.50
C LYS A 346 9.47 29.46 -10.72
N ASP A 347 10.05 29.84 -11.86
CA ASP A 347 9.38 29.92 -13.15
C ASP A 347 9.77 28.72 -14.06
N ARG A 348 8.99 27.63 -13.97
CA ARG A 348 8.70 26.59 -14.99
C ARG A 348 9.80 25.88 -15.80
N ILE A 349 11.09 26.19 -15.66
CA ILE A 349 12.12 25.42 -16.40
C ILE A 349 12.50 24.18 -15.57
N MET A 350 11.69 23.13 -15.70
CA MET A 350 12.09 21.77 -15.37
C MET A 350 12.73 21.12 -16.60
N ASP A 351 13.51 20.05 -16.42
CA ASP A 351 13.92 19.21 -17.54
C ASP A 351 12.67 18.76 -18.32
N GLU A 352 12.62 19.03 -19.63
CA GLU A 352 11.48 18.69 -20.50
C GLU A 352 11.10 17.20 -20.40
N ARG A 353 12.06 16.33 -20.06
CA ARG A 353 11.83 14.89 -19.87
C ARG A 353 10.88 14.61 -18.71
N LEU A 354 11.07 15.30 -17.58
CA LEU A 354 10.32 15.09 -16.34
C LEU A 354 9.06 15.96 -16.26
N ASP A 355 8.95 17.00 -17.09
CA ASP A 355 7.74 17.81 -17.25
C ASP A 355 6.54 17.00 -17.73
N LYS A 356 6.77 16.01 -18.59
CA LYS A 356 5.72 15.09 -19.05
C LYS A 356 5.16 14.17 -17.96
N VAL A 357 5.83 14.07 -16.81
CA VAL A 357 5.41 13.23 -15.68
C VAL A 357 4.85 14.05 -14.53
N PHE A 358 5.52 15.16 -14.19
CA PHE A 358 5.15 15.98 -13.04
C PHE A 358 4.39 17.26 -13.39
N GLY A 359 4.34 17.64 -14.67
CA GLY A 359 3.62 18.81 -15.20
C GLY A 359 4.10 20.20 -14.74
N ASN A 360 4.74 20.29 -13.57
CA ASN A 360 5.32 21.48 -13.00
C ASN A 360 6.28 21.14 -11.85
N THR A 361 7.10 22.13 -11.47
CA THR A 361 8.05 22.02 -10.36
C THR A 361 7.41 21.76 -9.00
N SER A 362 6.21 22.30 -8.74
CA SER A 362 5.55 22.17 -7.43
C SER A 362 5.18 20.72 -7.12
N ASN A 363 4.71 19.98 -8.13
CA ASN A 363 4.35 18.57 -7.97
C ASN A 363 5.60 17.70 -7.81
N LEU A 364 6.70 18.00 -8.52
CA LEU A 364 7.99 17.35 -8.28
C LEU A 364 8.53 17.64 -6.87
N GLU A 365 8.46 18.89 -6.41
CA GLU A 365 8.90 19.28 -5.06
C GLU A 365 8.08 18.57 -3.97
N SER A 366 6.76 18.52 -4.11
CA SER A 366 5.89 17.82 -3.17
C SER A 366 6.13 16.30 -3.20
N PHE A 367 6.26 15.70 -4.39
CA PHE A 367 6.65 14.29 -4.53
C PHE A 367 7.97 14.00 -3.82
N LEU A 368 9.02 14.81 -4.06
CA LEU A 368 10.33 14.64 -3.43
C LEU A 368 10.27 14.85 -1.92
N THR A 369 9.45 15.79 -1.44
CA THR A 369 9.22 15.97 0.00
C THR A 369 8.72 14.68 0.63
N HIS A 370 7.65 14.10 0.08
CA HIS A 370 7.08 12.85 0.58
C HIS A 370 8.02 11.65 0.44
N PHE A 371 8.77 11.58 -0.66
CA PHE A 371 9.78 10.56 -0.89
C PHE A 371 10.92 10.63 0.13
N LEU A 372 11.45 11.82 0.42
CA LEU A 372 12.50 12.01 1.42
C LEU A 372 12.02 11.67 2.84
N ILE A 373 10.79 12.06 3.19
CA ILE A 373 10.16 11.67 4.46
C ILE A 373 10.06 10.14 4.57
N PHE A 374 9.68 9.47 3.46
CA PHE A 374 9.59 8.01 3.41
C PHE A 374 10.97 7.38 3.61
N VAL A 375 12.00 7.83 2.88
CA VAL A 375 13.39 7.34 3.02
C VAL A 375 13.88 7.50 4.47
N GLN A 376 13.68 8.67 5.08
CA GLN A 376 14.11 8.91 6.46
C GLN A 376 13.40 8.01 7.47
N SER A 377 12.09 7.79 7.27
CA SER A 377 11.31 6.86 8.08
C SER A 377 11.83 5.43 7.91
N PHE A 378 12.15 5.03 6.68
CA PHE A 378 12.69 3.71 6.40
C PHE A 378 14.07 3.49 7.04
N ILE A 379 14.96 4.49 7.00
CA ILE A 379 16.27 4.41 7.67
C ILE A 379 16.10 4.10 9.16
N MET A 380 15.14 4.76 9.83
CA MET A 380 14.82 4.48 11.23
C MET A 380 14.29 3.05 11.39
N PHE A 381 13.35 2.63 10.54
CA PHE A 381 12.83 1.25 10.55
C PHE A 381 13.95 0.21 10.41
N ASN A 382 14.82 0.35 9.40
CA ASN A 382 15.92 -0.56 9.13
C ASN A 382 16.89 -0.67 10.33
N LYS A 383 17.20 0.48 10.97
CA LYS A 383 18.03 0.49 12.19
C LYS A 383 17.41 -0.29 13.35
N ILE A 384 16.09 -0.25 13.49
CA ILE A 384 15.36 -1.00 14.52
C ILE A 384 15.23 -2.48 14.12
N ALA A 385 15.02 -2.77 12.84
CA ALA A 385 14.84 -4.14 12.34
C ALA A 385 16.13 -4.95 12.44
N THR A 386 17.24 -4.36 12.04
CA THR A 386 18.60 -4.95 12.10
C THR A 386 19.27 -4.82 13.47
N TYR A 387 18.54 -4.31 14.48
CA TYR A 387 19.10 -3.95 15.78
C TYR A 387 19.86 -5.09 16.47
N ASN A 388 19.31 -6.30 16.36
CA ASN A 388 19.85 -7.53 16.95
C ASN A 388 20.43 -8.48 15.89
N GLU A 389 20.57 -8.04 14.64
CA GLU A 389 21.27 -8.82 13.62
C GLU A 389 22.76 -8.86 13.92
N ARG A 390 23.37 -10.01 13.61
CA ARG A 390 24.81 -10.24 13.78
C ARG A 390 25.49 -10.09 12.42
N ASP A 391 26.68 -9.51 12.42
CA ASP A 391 27.54 -9.50 11.24
C ASP A 391 27.98 -10.94 10.86
N ASP A 392 28.63 -11.10 9.71
CA ASP A 392 29.15 -12.39 9.23
C ASP A 392 30.15 -13.05 10.21
N ARG A 393 30.66 -12.29 11.18
CA ARG A 393 31.58 -12.74 12.23
C ARG A 393 30.85 -13.02 13.55
N GLY A 394 29.52 -13.00 13.56
CA GLY A 394 28.67 -13.29 14.71
C GLY A 394 28.60 -12.16 15.74
N ARG A 395 29.08 -10.94 15.42
CA ARG A 395 29.11 -9.80 16.34
C ARG A 395 27.88 -8.93 16.15
N TYR A 396 27.33 -8.45 17.27
CA TYR A 396 26.30 -7.41 17.24
C TYR A 396 26.88 -6.06 16.80
N LYS A 397 26.00 -5.17 16.35
CA LYS A 397 26.28 -3.74 16.22
C LYS A 397 26.88 -3.17 17.50
N SER A 398 27.66 -2.09 17.37
CA SER A 398 28.36 -1.48 18.50
C SER A 398 27.38 -1.07 19.61
N THR A 399 27.82 -1.11 20.87
CA THR A 399 26.98 -0.70 22.00
C THR A 399 26.47 0.73 21.85
N GLU A 400 27.28 1.63 21.27
CA GLU A 400 26.89 3.01 21.01
C GLU A 400 25.75 3.11 19.99
N GLU A 401 25.85 2.41 18.86
CA GLU A 401 24.77 2.39 17.85
C GLU A 401 23.48 1.83 18.46
N ARG A 402 23.59 0.73 19.22
CA ARG A 402 22.45 0.11 19.90
C ARG A 402 21.84 1.03 20.96
N LEU A 403 22.63 1.77 21.72
CA LEU A 403 22.12 2.78 22.66
C LEU A 403 21.41 3.93 21.93
N ASN A 404 21.95 4.39 20.80
CA ASN A 404 21.33 5.46 20.01
C ASN A 404 19.96 5.03 19.45
N VAL A 405 19.83 3.81 18.92
CA VAL A 405 18.54 3.28 18.48
C VAL A 405 17.59 3.09 19.66
N SER A 406 18.07 2.58 20.80
CA SER A 406 17.26 2.40 22.02
C SER A 406 16.69 3.74 22.52
N ARG A 407 17.51 4.79 22.52
CA ARG A 407 17.09 6.16 22.89
C ARG A 407 16.10 6.74 21.90
N ALA A 408 16.30 6.51 20.60
CA ALA A 408 15.35 6.95 19.57
C ALA A 408 13.99 6.27 19.74
N VAL A 409 13.96 4.96 19.93
CA VAL A 409 12.75 4.18 20.23
C VAL A 409 12.09 4.69 21.51
N ALA A 410 12.85 4.85 22.59
CA ALA A 410 12.33 5.36 23.87
C ALA A 410 11.78 6.80 23.76
N LYS A 411 12.40 7.67 22.95
CA LYS A 411 11.93 9.04 22.70
C LYS A 411 10.62 9.05 21.93
N ILE A 412 10.52 8.26 20.86
CA ILE A 412 9.32 8.19 20.02
C ILE A 412 8.16 7.50 20.77
N ALA A 413 8.47 6.54 21.63
CA ALA A 413 7.51 5.82 22.46
C ALA A 413 6.87 6.65 23.59
N ARG A 414 7.46 7.81 23.95
CA ARG A 414 6.84 8.76 24.90
C ARG A 414 5.68 9.49 24.18
N ASP A 415 4.46 9.24 24.64
CA ASP A 415 3.17 9.57 24.01
C ASP A 415 3.11 10.89 23.23
N GLY A 416 2.41 10.89 22.09
CA GLY A 416 1.99 12.04 21.26
C GLY A 416 3.12 12.95 20.76
N THR A 417 3.84 13.56 21.69
CA THR A 417 5.08 14.32 21.52
C THR A 417 6.18 13.55 20.77
N GLY A 418 6.37 12.25 21.04
CA GLY A 418 7.34 11.43 20.31
C GLY A 418 7.02 11.31 18.81
N LEU A 419 5.76 11.05 18.47
CA LEU A 419 5.28 10.97 17.08
C LEU A 419 5.33 12.33 16.37
N ILE A 420 4.88 13.39 17.04
CA ILE A 420 4.96 14.76 16.53
C ILE A 420 6.41 15.15 16.28
N SER A 421 7.33 14.79 17.19
CA SER A 421 8.76 15.05 17.03
C SER A 421 9.40 14.27 15.89
N MET A 422 8.97 13.03 15.64
CA MET A 422 9.44 12.24 14.50
C MET A 422 8.94 12.81 13.17
N LYS A 423 7.67 13.20 13.10
CA LYS A 423 7.10 13.87 11.92
C LYS A 423 7.85 15.16 11.63
N SER A 424 7.97 16.04 12.63
CA SER A 424 8.73 17.28 12.52
C SER A 424 10.17 17.04 12.06
N ALA A 425 10.87 16.05 12.62
CA ALA A 425 12.24 15.75 12.23
C ALA A 425 12.35 15.24 10.79
N ASN A 426 11.38 14.46 10.32
CA ASN A 426 11.32 14.01 8.93
C ASN A 426 11.01 15.16 7.97
N ASP A 427 10.09 16.05 8.36
CA ASP A 427 9.73 17.25 7.59
C ASP A 427 10.91 18.22 7.51
N ASP A 428 11.64 18.41 8.62
CA ASP A 428 12.86 19.20 8.68
C ASP A 428 13.96 18.58 7.82
N PHE A 429 14.14 17.26 7.86
CA PHE A 429 15.09 16.54 7.02
C PHE A 429 14.77 16.76 5.53
N ALA A 430 13.52 16.58 5.12
CA ALA A 430 13.10 16.79 3.74
C ALA A 430 13.32 18.25 3.31
N SER A 431 12.86 19.20 4.13
CA SER A 431 13.00 20.63 3.87
C SER A 431 14.47 21.08 3.75
N ASN A 432 15.33 20.63 4.66
CA ASN A 432 16.75 20.98 4.65
C ASN A 432 17.48 20.33 3.48
N THR A 433 17.14 19.08 3.16
CA THR A 433 17.69 18.37 1.99
C THR A 433 17.31 19.10 0.70
N LEU A 434 16.03 19.44 0.53
CA LEU A 434 15.57 20.20 -0.64
C LEU A 434 16.25 21.57 -0.77
N LYS A 435 16.48 22.28 0.34
CA LYS A 435 17.26 23.52 0.33
C LYS A 435 18.71 23.29 -0.09
N MET A 436 19.35 22.25 0.43
CA MET A 436 20.72 21.88 0.09
C MET A 436 20.86 21.50 -1.38
N LEU A 437 19.89 20.78 -1.95
CA LEU A 437 19.93 20.37 -3.36
C LEU A 437 20.00 21.56 -4.32
N LYS A 438 19.37 22.70 -3.99
CA LYS A 438 19.44 23.92 -4.81
C LYS A 438 20.85 24.52 -4.93
N THR A 439 21.75 24.19 -4.01
CA THR A 439 23.13 24.69 -3.98
C THR A 439 24.18 23.58 -4.03
N ALA A 440 23.77 22.31 -4.16
CA ALA A 440 24.65 21.16 -4.14
C ALA A 440 25.48 21.07 -5.43
N SER A 441 26.74 20.64 -5.30
CA SER A 441 27.57 20.25 -6.44
C SER A 441 27.08 18.93 -7.05
N PRO A 442 27.40 18.64 -8.33
CA PRO A 442 27.08 17.36 -8.96
C PRO A 442 27.60 16.14 -8.17
N ASP A 443 28.81 16.23 -7.61
CA ASP A 443 29.41 15.17 -6.78
C ASP A 443 28.60 14.91 -5.51
N SER A 444 28.13 15.99 -4.85
CA SER A 444 27.27 15.87 -3.67
C SER A 444 25.93 15.22 -4.00
N MET A 445 25.35 15.52 -5.17
CA MET A 445 24.12 14.87 -5.63
C MET A 445 24.32 13.39 -5.93
N THR A 446 25.44 13.05 -6.58
CA THR A 446 25.81 11.66 -6.87
C THR A 446 26.01 10.85 -5.59
N ALA A 447 26.67 11.44 -4.58
CA ALA A 447 26.85 10.83 -3.28
C ALA A 447 25.49 10.61 -2.58
N PHE A 448 24.62 11.61 -2.62
CA PHE A 448 23.30 11.53 -2.00
C PHE A 448 22.37 10.51 -2.70
N SER A 449 22.37 10.45 -4.04
CA SER A 449 21.61 9.44 -4.79
C SER A 449 22.09 8.01 -4.48
N THR A 450 23.40 7.81 -4.31
CA THR A 450 23.99 6.52 -3.87
C THR A 450 23.52 6.15 -2.45
N PHE A 451 23.47 7.13 -1.55
CA PHE A 451 22.96 6.94 -0.19
C PHE A 451 21.49 6.50 -0.19
N ILE A 452 20.64 7.15 -0.99
CA ILE A 452 19.23 6.77 -1.12
C ILE A 452 19.09 5.38 -1.77
N GLU A 453 19.83 5.08 -2.84
CA GLU A 453 19.79 3.77 -3.51
C GLU A 453 20.13 2.63 -2.56
N THR A 454 21.13 2.81 -1.70
CA THR A 454 21.50 1.82 -0.68
C THR A 454 20.28 1.48 0.20
N HIS A 455 19.55 2.49 0.65
CA HIS A 455 18.35 2.28 1.46
C HIS A 455 17.15 1.73 0.68
N ILE A 456 17.03 2.02 -0.62
CA ILE A 456 16.04 1.35 -1.47
C ILE A 456 16.36 -0.13 -1.63
N SER A 457 17.64 -0.50 -1.77
CA SER A 457 18.03 -1.90 -1.81
C SER A 457 17.64 -2.63 -0.53
N ASP A 458 17.82 -1.99 0.63
CA ASP A 458 17.37 -2.53 1.92
C ASP A 458 15.84 -2.67 1.96
N ILE A 459 15.07 -1.69 1.42
CA ILE A 459 13.59 -1.78 1.33
C ILE A 459 13.17 -3.07 0.63
N ARG A 460 13.86 -3.44 -0.46
CA ARG A 460 13.57 -4.67 -1.21
C ARG A 460 13.79 -5.95 -0.40
N ALA A 461 14.64 -5.93 0.62
CA ALA A 461 14.84 -7.10 1.49
C ALA A 461 13.71 -7.28 2.51
N TYR A 462 12.95 -6.22 2.79
CA TYR A 462 11.83 -6.22 3.75
C TYR A 462 10.46 -6.30 3.09
N MET A 463 10.39 -6.21 1.76
CA MET A 463 9.17 -6.26 0.96
C MET A 463 9.13 -7.54 0.13
#